data_AF-A0A924SBD9-F1
#
_entry.id   AF-A0A924SBD9-F1
#
_cell.length_a   1.000
_cell.length_b   1.000
_cell.length_c   1.000
_cell.angle_alpha   90.00
_cell.angle_beta   90.00
_cell.angle_gamma   90.00
#
_symmetry.space_group_name_H-M   'P 1'
#
loop_
_entity.id
_entity.type
_entity.pdbx_description
1 polymer ?
#
loop_
_entity_poly.entity_id
_entity_poly.type
_entity_poly.pdbx_seq_one_letter_code
_entity_poly.pdbx_strand_id
1 'polypeptide(L)' 'MTTFSPVEAALEGARMTRRKPLVVLAWAACYFAMLVMLGVVVAFAFGGSVRADLALLQRTNDLREWVDIVARRK' A
#
# COMPACT_ATOMS: atom_id res chain seq x y z
N MET A 1 -13.66 -33.03 10.91
CA MET A 1 -12.77 -32.15 10.13
C MET A 1 -13.66 -31.21 9.35
N THR A 2 -13.59 -29.91 9.63
CA THR A 2 -14.45 -28.90 8.98
C THR A 2 -13.98 -28.67 7.55
N THR A 3 -14.84 -28.94 6.58
CA THR A 3 -14.62 -28.63 5.17
C THR A 3 -14.60 -27.11 5.01
N PHE A 4 -13.41 -26.51 4.98
CA PHE A 4 -13.27 -25.08 4.70
C PHE A 4 -13.58 -24.84 3.21
N SER A 5 -14.72 -24.23 2.93
CA SER A 5 -15.02 -23.73 1.59
C SER A 5 -14.23 -22.42 1.36
N PRO A 6 -13.25 -22.39 0.43
CA PRO A 6 -12.46 -21.19 0.17
C PRO A 6 -13.33 -20.03 -0.35
N VAL A 7 -14.47 -20.34 -0.98
CA VAL A 7 -15.45 -19.34 -1.44
C VAL A 7 -16.15 -18.69 -0.25
N GLU A 8 -16.51 -19.46 0.78
CA GLU A 8 -17.13 -18.91 1.98
C GLU A 8 -16.14 -18.02 2.74
N ALA A 9 -14.89 -18.44 2.87
CA ALA A 9 -13.84 -17.64 3.50
C ALA A 9 -13.60 -16.30 2.77
N ALA A 10 -13.61 -16.29 1.44
CA ALA A 10 -13.48 -15.07 0.65
C ALA A 10 -14.70 -14.14 0.78
N LEU A 11 -15.90 -14.71 0.93
CA LEU A 11 -17.15 -13.95 1.03
C LEU A 11 -17.51 -13.55 2.47
N GLU A 12 -16.82 -14.09 3.47
CA GLU A 12 -17.01 -13.77 4.89
C GLU A 12 -16.87 -12.26 5.12
N GLY A 13 -15.86 -11.63 4.52
CA GLY A 13 -15.64 -10.19 4.59
C GLY A 13 -16.81 -9.39 4.01
N ALA A 14 -17.33 -9.79 2.84
CA ALA A 14 -18.46 -9.14 2.20
C ALA A 14 -19.76 -9.29 3.01
N ARG A 15 -20.01 -10.47 3.59
CA ARG A 15 -21.14 -10.71 4.49
C ARG A 15 -21.03 -9.88 5.77
N MET A 16 -19.83 -9.78 6.34
CA MET A 16 -19.55 -9.00 7.55
C MET A 16 -19.87 -7.52 7.32
N THR A 17 -19.45 -6.96 6.18
CA THR A 17 -19.74 -5.59 5.76
C THR A 17 -21.24 -5.33 5.62
N ARG A 18 -22.00 -6.29 5.08
CA ARG A 18 -23.46 -6.17 4.94
C ARG A 18 -24.20 -6.23 6.28
N ARG A 19 -23.72 -7.02 7.24
CA ARG A 19 -24.37 -7.20 8.56
C ARG A 19 -24.09 -6.05 9.52
N LYS A 20 -22.88 -5.48 9.50
CA LYS A 20 -22.46 -4.41 10.41
C LYS A 20 -21.65 -3.33 9.67
N PRO A 21 -22.27 -2.57 8.75
CA PRO A 21 -21.55 -1.63 7.89
C PRO A 21 -20.85 -0.53 8.69
N LEU A 22 -21.48 -0.02 9.75
CA LEU A 22 -20.89 1.02 10.62
C LEU A 22 -19.64 0.54 11.36
N VAL A 23 -19.63 -0.72 11.81
CA VAL A 23 -18.47 -1.29 12.52
C VAL A 23 -17.29 -1.45 11.56
N VAL A 24 -17.56 -1.89 10.32
CA VAL A 24 -16.52 -2.00 9.29
C VAL A 24 -15.99 -0.63 8.89
N LEU A 25 -16.86 0.38 8.75
CA LEU A 25 -16.47 1.77 8.49
C LEU A 25 -15.60 2.35 9.61
N ALA A 26 -15.97 2.13 10.87
CA ALA A 26 -15.18 2.57 12.01
C ALA A 26 -13.77 1.94 12.00
N TRP A 27 -13.68 0.64 11.74
CA TRP A 27 -12.39 -0.05 11.62
C TRP A 27 -11.56 0.46 10.44
N ALA A 28 -12.18 0.68 9.28
CA ALA A 28 -11.50 1.24 8.11
C ALA A 28 -10.96 2.65 8.41
N ALA A 29 -11.74 3.49 9.09
CA ALA A 29 -11.32 4.82 9.50
C ALA A 29 -10.16 4.77 10.51
N CYS A 30 -10.21 3.88 11.50
CA CYS A 30 -9.11 3.66 12.43
C CYS A 30 -7.83 3.21 11.70
N TYR A 31 -7.95 2.28 10.76
CA TYR A 31 -6.82 1.77 9.99
C TYR A 31 -6.20 2.89 9.13
N PHE A 32 -7.04 3.68 8.47
CA PHE A 32 -6.61 4.84 7.71
C PHE A 32 -5.90 5.87 8.59
N ALA A 33 -6.46 6.19 9.77
CA ALA A 33 -5.84 7.11 10.72
C ALA A 33 -4.46 6.60 11.18
N MET A 34 -4.31 5.29 11.39
CA MET A 34 -3.03 4.69 11.74
C MET A 34 -2.02 4.78 10.59
N LEU A 35 -2.44 4.59 9.34
CA LEU A 35 -1.58 4.77 8.16
C LEU A 35 -1.13 6.22 8.01
N VAL A 36 -2.04 7.18 8.20
CA VAL A 36 -1.70 8.60 8.19
C VAL A 36 -0.70 8.93 9.29
N MET A 37 -0.94 8.46 10.52
CA MET A 37 0.00 8.64 11.63
C MET A 37 1.37 8.03 11.34
N LEU A 38 1.41 6.83 10.76
CA LEU A 38 2.65 6.22 10.31
C LEU A 38 3.37 7.10 9.28
N GLY A 39 2.65 7.65 8.31
CA GLY A 39 3.18 8.59 7.33
C GLY A 39 3.75 9.85 7.97
N VAL A 40 3.07 10.40 8.99
CA VAL A 40 3.57 11.55 9.77
C VAL A 40 4.83 11.19 10.55
N VAL A 41 4.86 10.03 11.21
CA VAL A 41 6.04 9.55 11.95
C VAL A 41 7.22 9.38 11.01
N VAL A 42 7.02 8.77 9.83
CA VAL A 42 8.06 8.63 8.81
C VAL A 42 8.51 10.00 8.32
N ALA A 43 7.58 10.89 7.96
CA ALA A 43 7.93 12.25 7.51
C ALA A 43 8.70 13.04 8.57
N PHE A 44 8.40 12.85 9.85
CA PHE A 44 9.10 13.52 10.94
C PHE A 44 10.48 12.88 11.22
N ALA A 45 10.54 11.56 11.32
CA ALA A 45 11.78 10.82 11.60
C ALA A 45 12.80 10.94 10.46
N PHE A 46 12.33 11.02 9.22
CA PHE A 46 13.18 11.04 8.01
C PHE A 46 13.22 12.39 7.28
N GLY A 47 12.47 13.39 7.77
CA GLY A 47 12.42 14.82 7.42
C GLY A 47 13.12 15.30 6.13
N GLY A 48 14.45 15.30 6.11
CA GLY A 48 15.27 15.80 4.99
C GLY A 48 16.09 14.73 4.26
N SER A 49 16.52 13.67 4.94
CA SER A 49 17.40 12.64 4.38
C SER A 49 16.70 11.75 3.35
N VAL A 50 15.45 11.35 3.60
CA VAL A 50 14.68 10.53 2.65
C VAL A 50 14.28 11.30 1.40
N ARG A 51 14.08 12.63 1.48
CA ARG A 51 13.85 13.44 0.26
C ARG A 51 15.08 13.52 -0.62
N ALA A 52 16.27 13.64 -0.03
CA ALA A 52 17.53 13.64 -0.77
C ALA A 52 17.85 12.25 -1.35
N ASP A 53 17.65 11.18 -0.56
CA ASP A 53 17.84 9.81 -1.03
C ASP A 53 16.80 9.39 -2.07
N LEU A 54 15.53 9.78 -1.93
CA LEU A 54 14.52 9.56 -2.97
C LEU A 54 14.83 10.36 -4.23
N ALA A 55 15.35 11.59 -4.12
CA ALA A 55 15.79 12.37 -5.28
C ALA A 55 17.00 11.71 -5.99
N LEU A 56 17.90 11.09 -5.23
CA LEU A 56 19.01 10.29 -5.77
C LEU A 56 18.50 8.99 -6.40
N LEU A 57 17.56 8.28 -5.77
CA LEU A 57 16.91 7.08 -6.33
C LEU A 57 16.13 7.40 -7.60
N GLN A 58 15.44 8.55 -7.67
CA GLN A 58 14.74 9.02 -8.86
C GLN A 58 15.71 9.33 -10.01
N ARG A 59 16.95 9.75 -9.70
CA ARG A 59 18.01 9.96 -10.68
C ARG A 59 18.66 8.65 -11.15
N THR A 60 18.76 7.64 -10.29
CA THR A 60 19.26 6.31 -10.69
C THR A 60 18.20 5.44 -11.37
N ASN A 61 16.91 5.76 -11.17
CA ASN A 61 15.78 5.04 -11.76
C ASN A 61 15.24 5.80 -12.99
N ASP A 62 16.15 6.35 -13.81
CA ASP A 62 15.78 7.01 -15.05
C ASP A 62 15.23 5.95 -16.01
N LEU A 63 13.91 5.78 -16.00
CA LEU A 63 13.17 4.86 -16.87
C LEU A 63 13.55 5.03 -18.35
N ARG A 64 14.05 6.22 -18.71
CA ARG A 64 14.61 6.53 -20.03
C ARG A 64 15.83 5.67 -20.37
N GLU A 65 16.70 5.39 -19.41
CA GLU A 65 17.88 4.54 -19.57
C GLU A 65 17.46 3.08 -19.85
N TRP A 66 16.45 2.58 -19.13
CA TRP A 66 15.87 1.26 -19.38
C TRP A 66 15.19 1.15 -20.75
N VAL A 67 14.45 2.19 -21.16
CA VAL A 67 13.82 2.25 -22.49
C VAL A 67 14.88 2.29 -23.59
N ASP A 68 15.97 3.04 -23.41
CA ASP A 68 17.08 3.11 -24.35
C ASP A 68 17.82 1.77 -24.47
N ILE A 69 18.03 1.06 -23.36
CA ILE A 69 18.64 -0.28 -23.36
C ILE A 69 17.77 -1.30 -24.11
N VAL A 70 16.44 -1.23 -23.94
CA VAL A 70 15.51 -2.10 -24.68
C VAL A 70 15.46 -1.71 -26.16
N ALA A 71 15.48 -0.40 -26.47
CA ALA A 71 15.46 0.09 -27.84
C ALA A 71 16.73 -0.25 -28.63
N ARG A 72 17.91 -0.24 -28.00
CA ARG A 72 19.19 -0.66 -28.63
C ARG A 72 19.35 -2.16 -28.80
N ARG A 73 18.46 -2.97 -28.22
CA ARG A 73 18.49 -4.43 -28.33
C ARG A 73 17.61 -4.98 -29.46
N LYS A 74 17.07 -4.10 -30.32
CA LYS A 74 16.46 -4.42 -31.62
C LYS A 74 17.41 -4.03 -32.75
#